data_AF-A0A527XCK8-F1
#
_entry.id   AF-A0A527XCK8-F1
#
_cell.length_a   1.000
_cell.length_b   1.000
_cell.length_c   1.000
_cell.angle_alpha   90.00
_cell.angle_beta   90.00
_cell.angle_gamma   90.00
#
_symmetry.space_group_name_H-M   'P 1'
#
loop_
_entity.id
_entity.type
_entity.pdbx_description
1 polymer ?
#
loop_
_entity_poly.entity_id
_entity_poly.type
_entity_poly.pdbx_seq_one_letter_code
_entity_poly.pdbx_strand_id
1 'polypeptide(L)' 'KFRVLHLPGHSPDSIALFDEADGLFFAGDAIYDGMLIDDLPDSDRTAYCRTMQRLLDLPIRIGLGGHGPIF' A
#
# COMPACT_ATOMS: atom_id res chain seq x y z
N LYS A 1 5.78 1.86 -16.94
CA LYS A 1 6.60 2.91 -16.24
C LYS A 1 5.94 3.11 -14.90
N PHE A 2 6.66 3.07 -13.79
CA PHE A 2 6.01 3.14 -12.48
C PHE A 2 5.85 4.57 -11.97
N ARG A 3 4.68 4.85 -11.41
CA ARG A 3 4.44 6.00 -10.54
C ARG A 3 4.73 5.59 -9.09
N VAL A 4 5.54 6.40 -8.40
CA VAL A 4 5.80 6.21 -6.97
C VAL A 4 4.68 6.89 -6.17
N LEU A 5 4.10 6.17 -5.22
CA LEU A 5 3.07 6.67 -4.32
C LEU A 5 3.59 6.63 -2.89
N HIS A 6 3.52 7.75 -2.17
CA HIS A 6 3.82 7.79 -0.74
C HIS A 6 2.60 7.32 0.06
N LEU A 7 2.80 6.29 0.89
CA LEU A 7 1.78 5.52 1.60
C LEU A 7 2.10 5.44 3.11
N PRO A 8 2.17 6.58 3.83
CA PRO A 8 2.48 6.56 5.25
C PRO A 8 1.40 5.79 6.03
N GLY A 9 1.81 5.10 7.09
CA GLY A 9 0.89 4.35 7.94
C GLY A 9 1.59 3.21 8.66
N HIS A 10 1.99 2.18 7.91
CA HIS A 10 2.82 1.10 8.41
C HIS A 10 4.19 1.63 8.89
N SER A 11 4.87 2.38 8.00
CA SER A 11 6.02 3.23 8.31
C SER A 11 5.77 4.66 7.75
N PRO A 12 6.47 5.69 8.24
CA PRO A 12 6.28 7.06 7.76
C PRO A 12 6.78 7.29 6.33
N ASP A 13 7.71 6.45 5.87
CA ASP A 13 8.41 6.53 4.58
C ASP A 13 7.97 5.44 3.58
N SER A 14 6.95 4.65 3.93
CA SER A 14 6.38 3.62 3.07
C SER A 14 5.97 4.17 1.69
N ILE A 15 6.31 3.42 0.63
CA ILE A 15 5.92 3.72 -0.74
C ILE A 15 5.32 2.50 -1.43
N ALA A 16 4.54 2.76 -2.49
CA ALA A 16 4.16 1.76 -3.49
C ALA A 16 4.61 2.17 -4.89
N LEU A 17 4.69 1.17 -5.76
CA LEU A 17 4.89 1.36 -7.20
C LEU A 17 3.61 0.98 -7.94
N PHE A 18 3.09 1.91 -8.73
CA PHE A 18 1.87 1.70 -9.50
C PHE A 18 2.15 1.80 -11.00
N ASP A 19 1.76 0.77 -11.75
CA ASP A 19 1.71 0.82 -13.21
C ASP A 19 0.34 1.30 -13.67
N GLU A 20 0.26 2.58 -14.05
CA GLU A 20 -0.99 3.23 -14.47
C GLU A 20 -1.55 2.65 -15.79
N ALA A 21 -0.73 1.97 -16.58
CA ALA A 21 -1.18 1.38 -17.84
C ALA A 21 -1.98 0.08 -17.64
N ASP A 22 -1.63 -0.71 -16.62
CA ASP A 22 -2.05 -2.12 -16.49
C ASP A 22 -2.79 -2.40 -15.18
N GLY A 23 -2.78 -1.43 -14.26
CA GLY A 23 -3.34 -1.54 -12.91
C GLY A 23 -2.52 -2.41 -11.96
N LEU A 24 -1.24 -2.67 -12.26
CA LEU A 24 -0.34 -3.45 -11.40
C LEU A 24 0.15 -2.59 -10.23
N PHE A 25 -0.02 -3.08 -9.00
CA PHE A 25 0.29 -2.34 -7.79
C PHE A 25 1.19 -3.13 -6.84
N PHE A 26 2.44 -2.68 -6.68
CA PHE A 26 3.36 -3.20 -5.66
C PHE A 26 3.11 -2.43 -4.37
N ALA A 27 2.37 -3.05 -3.45
CA ALA A 27 1.84 -2.41 -2.24
C ALA A 27 2.85 -2.34 -1.08
N GLY A 28 3.89 -3.17 -1.11
CA GLY A 28 4.75 -3.38 0.06
C GLY A 28 3.91 -3.81 1.27
N ASP A 29 4.23 -3.28 2.44
CA ASP A 29 3.51 -3.62 3.68
C ASP A 29 2.28 -2.72 3.91
N ALA A 30 1.89 -1.92 2.91
CA ALA A 30 0.68 -1.11 3.00
C ALA A 30 -0.59 -1.94 2.79
N ILE A 31 -0.58 -2.98 1.93
CA ILE A 31 -1.72 -3.91 1.75
C ILE A 31 -1.18 -5.28 1.37
N TYR A 32 -1.62 -6.32 2.07
CA TYR A 32 -1.36 -7.72 1.74
C TYR A 32 -2.46 -8.61 2.34
N ASP A 33 -2.57 -9.84 1.84
CA ASP A 33 -3.53 -10.82 2.36
C ASP A 33 -3.07 -11.36 3.72
N GLY A 34 -3.49 -10.67 4.78
CA GLY A 34 -3.14 -10.97 6.15
C GLY A 34 -3.53 -9.84 7.11
N MET A 35 -3.08 -9.97 8.36
CA MET A 35 -3.27 -8.91 9.34
C MET A 35 -2.33 -7.74 9.03
N LEU A 36 -2.90 -6.57 8.77
CA LEU A 36 -2.13 -5.35 8.60
C LEU A 36 -1.54 -4.93 9.95
N ILE A 37 -0.23 -4.68 9.96
CA ILE A 37 0.50 -4.25 11.15
C ILE A 37 0.49 -2.72 11.20
N ASP A 38 -0.05 -2.17 12.29
CA ASP A 38 -0.23 -0.73 12.48
C ASP A 38 0.11 -0.23 13.90
N ASP A 39 0.79 -1.06 14.69
CA ASP A 39 1.09 -0.88 16.11
C ASP A 39 2.59 -0.88 16.45
N LEU A 40 3.45 -0.75 15.43
CA LEU A 40 4.90 -0.59 15.62
C LEU A 40 5.23 0.84 16.08
N PRO A 41 6.43 1.08 16.66
CA PRO A 41 6.80 2.39 17.19
C PRO A 41 6.65 3.56 16.21
N ASP A 42 6.89 3.32 14.92
CA ASP A 42 6.80 4.34 13.86
C ASP A 42 5.49 4.27 13.05
N SER A 43 4.55 3.40 13.42
CA SER A 43 3.25 3.32 12.75
C SER A 43 2.35 4.50 13.13
N ASP A 44 1.56 4.98 12.17
CA ASP A 44 0.53 6.00 12.39
C ASP A 44 -0.79 5.53 11.77
N ARG A 45 -1.71 5.06 12.61
CA ARG A 45 -3.05 4.58 12.21
C ARG A 45 -3.86 5.64 11.47
N THR A 46 -3.73 6.91 11.85
CA THR A 46 -4.47 8.00 11.19
C THR A 46 -3.92 8.24 9.79
N ALA A 47 -2.60 8.23 9.63
CA ALA A 47 -1.97 8.26 8.30
C ALA A 47 -2.34 7.03 7.48
N TYR A 48 -2.39 5.85 8.11
CA TYR A 48 -2.69 4.61 7.43
C TYR A 48 -4.13 4.59 6.90
N CYS A 49 -5.11 5.05 7.69
CA CYS A 49 -6.49 5.20 7.22
C CYS A 49 -6.59 6.16 6.03
N ARG A 50 -5.86 7.29 6.04
CA ARG A 50 -5.82 8.22 4.89
C ARG A 50 -5.18 7.57 3.66
N THR A 51 -4.14 6.77 3.86
CA THR A 51 -3.52 5.96 2.80
C THR A 51 -4.54 4.99 2.21
N MET A 52 -5.27 4.23 3.03
CA MET A 52 -6.30 3.28 2.57
C MET A 52 -7.40 3.99 1.78
N GLN A 53 -7.90 5.12 2.28
CA GLN A 53 -8.91 5.92 1.59
C GLN A 53 -8.44 6.34 0.19
N ARG A 54 -7.19 6.80 0.06
CA ARG A 54 -6.61 7.18 -1.25
C ARG A 54 -6.46 5.98 -2.19
N LEU A 55 -6.17 4.80 -1.66
CA LEU A 55 -5.98 3.58 -2.47
C LEU A 55 -7.30 3.07 -3.06
N LEU A 56 -8.45 3.33 -2.41
CA LEU A 56 -9.77 2.98 -2.93
C LEU A 56 -10.12 3.71 -4.25
N ASP A 57 -9.52 4.87 -4.50
CA ASP A 57 -9.76 5.67 -5.71
C ASP A 57 -8.84 5.29 -6.88
N LEU A 58 -7.88 4.38 -6.67
CA LEU A 58 -6.94 3.97 -7.71
C LEU A 58 -7.51 2.79 -8.52
N PRO A 59 -7.34 2.78 -9.85
CA PRO A 59 -7.78 1.68 -10.71
C PRO A 59 -6.81 0.49 -10.62
N ILE A 60 -6.62 -0.03 -9.41
CA ILE A 60 -5.78 -1.20 -9.14
C ILE A 60 -6.51 -2.44 -9.64
N ARG A 61 -5.84 -3.22 -10.49
CA ARG A 61 -6.34 -4.47 -11.05
C ARG A 61 -5.76 -5.69 -10.32
N ILE A 62 -4.51 -5.60 -9.88
CA ILE A 62 -3.81 -6.69 -9.18
C ILE A 62 -2.81 -6.11 -8.18
N GLY A 63 -2.82 -6.66 -6.96
CA GLY A 63 -1.99 -6.24 -5.83
C GLY A 63 -0.87 -7.25 -5.53
N LEU A 64 0.34 -6.73 -5.35
CA LEU A 64 1.50 -7.48 -4.89
C LEU A 64 1.92 -6.91 -3.52
N GLY A 65 1.51 -7.61 -2.47
CA GLY A 65 1.93 -7.30 -1.10
C GLY A 65 3.42 -7.57 -0.86
N GLY A 66 3.98 -7.01 0.21
CA GLY A 66 5.32 -7.34 0.71
C GLY A 66 5.41 -8.75 1.30
N HIS A 67 4.26 -9.32 1.67
CA HIS A 67 4.12 -10.65 2.25
C HIS A 67 2.91 -11.39 1.67
N GLY A 68 2.93 -12.73 1.78
CA GLY A 68 1.81 -13.57 1.37
C GLY A 68 1.68 -13.77 -0.15
N PRO A 69 0.55 -14.34 -0.60
CA PRO A 69 0.25 -14.55 -2.02
C PRO A 69 -0.21 -13.26 -2.71
N ILE A 70 -0.33 -13.34 -4.04
CA ILE A 70 -0.89 -12.29 -4.91
C ILE A 70 -2.41 -12.20 -4.72
N PHE A 71 -3.00 -10.99 -4.76
CA PHE A 71 -4.44 -10.76 -4.60
C PHE A 71 -5.02 -9.71 -5.57
#